data_AF-A0A1R0LM19-F1
#
_entry.id   AF-A0A1R0LM19-F1
#
_cell.length_a   1.000
_cell.length_b   1.000
_cell.length_c   1.000
_cell.angle_alpha   90.00
_cell.angle_beta   90.00
_cell.angle_gamma   90.00
#
_symmetry.space_group_name_H-M   'P 1'
#
loop_
_entity.id
_entity.type
_entity.pdbx_description
1 polymer ?
#
loop_
_entity_poly.entity_id
_entity_poly.type
_entity_poly.pdbx_seq_one_letter_code
_entity_poly.pdbx_strand_id
1 'polypeptide(L)'
;MARDYDSQLLESVAVRRRRMRDALLFGAQRARRSADERLGKVFAGIAIAAVLCAGCVGWSFLQHTLAKQKQQQQQQEQQYGTPSAQPSSASSASTSR
;
A
#
# COMPACT_ATOMS: atom_id res chain seq x y z
N MET A 1 22.88 -52.92 15.80
CA MET A 1 22.15 -53.84 14.91
C MET A 1 20.92 -53.19 14.28
N ALA A 2 19.89 -52.75 15.04
CA ALA A 2 18.74 -52.04 14.42
C ALA A 2 19.08 -50.61 13.91
N ARG A 3 20.06 -49.95 14.55
CA ARG A 3 20.48 -48.59 14.21
C ARG A 3 21.23 -48.48 12.88
N ASP A 4 21.92 -49.55 12.50
CA ASP A 4 22.70 -49.65 11.27
C ASP A 4 21.77 -49.81 10.05
N TYR A 5 20.65 -50.52 10.24
CA TYR A 5 19.57 -50.64 9.25
C TYR A 5 18.89 -49.30 8.97
N ASP A 6 18.60 -48.53 10.02
CA ASP A 6 17.98 -47.20 9.88
C ASP A 6 18.93 -46.21 9.21
N SER A 7 20.23 -46.33 9.50
CA SER A 7 21.28 -45.53 8.82
C SER A 7 21.39 -45.85 7.33
N GLN A 8 21.31 -47.13 6.94
CA GLN A 8 21.27 -47.55 5.53
C GLN A 8 19.98 -47.10 4.82
N LEU A 9 18.85 -47.12 5.52
CA LEU A 9 17.57 -46.59 5.03
C LEU A 9 17.63 -45.08 4.82
N LEU A 10 18.21 -44.34 5.77
CA LEU A 10 18.38 -42.90 5.67
C LEU A 10 19.33 -42.51 4.53
N GLU A 11 20.46 -43.20 4.36
CA GLU A 11 21.37 -42.94 3.24
C GLU A 11 20.72 -43.21 1.88
N SER A 12 19.99 -44.32 1.74
CA SER A 12 19.33 -44.67 0.48
C SER A 12 18.18 -43.71 0.12
N VAL A 13 17.36 -43.29 1.10
CA VAL A 13 16.28 -42.31 0.89
C VAL A 13 16.84 -40.92 0.63
N ALA A 14 17.91 -40.52 1.32
CA ALA A 14 18.57 -39.25 1.09
C ALA A 14 19.12 -39.15 -0.34
N VAL A 15 19.74 -40.22 -0.86
CA VAL A 15 20.23 -40.27 -2.25
C VAL A 15 19.07 -40.23 -3.25
N ARG A 16 17.97 -40.96 -2.99
CA ARG A 16 16.78 -40.92 -3.88
C ARG A 16 16.13 -39.54 -3.91
N ARG A 17 15.96 -38.89 -2.75
CA ARG A 17 15.48 -37.50 -2.68
C ARG A 17 16.43 -36.55 -3.37
N ARG A 18 17.74 -36.70 -3.17
CA ARG A 18 18.73 -35.83 -3.80
C ARG A 18 18.74 -35.98 -5.31
N ARG A 19 18.67 -37.21 -5.84
CA ARG A 19 18.54 -37.47 -7.29
C ARG A 19 17.22 -36.97 -7.87
N MET A 20 16.10 -37.12 -7.16
CA MET A 20 14.81 -36.55 -7.56
C MET A 20 14.86 -35.02 -7.57
N ARG A 21 15.50 -34.42 -6.57
CA ARG A 21 15.65 -32.96 -6.46
C ARG A 21 16.61 -32.43 -7.51
N ASP A 22 17.70 -33.14 -7.77
CA ASP A 22 18.63 -32.83 -8.84
C ASP A 22 17.95 -33.01 -10.21
N ALA A 23 17.15 -34.06 -10.45
CA ALA A 23 16.38 -34.21 -11.68
C ALA A 23 15.31 -33.11 -11.86
N LEU A 24 14.66 -32.68 -10.78
CA LEU A 24 13.78 -31.52 -10.79
C LEU A 24 14.57 -30.23 -11.04
N LEU A 25 15.79 -30.09 -10.50
CA LEU A 25 16.67 -28.93 -10.71
C LEU A 25 17.32 -28.91 -12.10
N PHE A 26 17.63 -30.08 -12.69
CA PHE A 26 18.21 -30.26 -14.03
C PHE A 26 17.14 -30.23 -15.13
N GLY A 27 15.94 -30.78 -14.88
CA GLY A 27 14.73 -30.51 -15.67
C GLY A 27 14.31 -29.05 -15.55
N ALA A 28 14.53 -28.46 -14.38
CA ALA A 28 14.49 -27.03 -14.18
C ALA A 28 15.77 -26.31 -14.60
N GLN A 29 16.73 -26.89 -15.34
CA GLN A 29 17.85 -26.11 -15.88
C GLN A 29 17.40 -25.30 -17.11
N ARG A 30 16.50 -25.90 -17.91
CA ARG A 30 15.73 -25.17 -18.94
C ARG A 30 14.70 -24.24 -18.30
N ALA A 31 14.06 -24.68 -17.21
CA ALA A 31 13.17 -23.82 -16.44
C ALA A 31 13.92 -22.74 -15.64
N ARG A 32 15.22 -22.88 -15.33
CA ARG A 32 16.03 -21.93 -14.54
C ARG A 32 16.23 -20.67 -15.33
N ARG A 33 16.58 -20.81 -16.61
CA ARG A 33 16.72 -19.67 -17.51
C ARG A 33 15.40 -18.91 -17.62
N SER A 34 14.28 -19.62 -17.75
CA SER A 34 12.94 -19.01 -17.76
C SER A 34 12.46 -18.51 -16.39
N ALA A 35 12.90 -19.13 -15.30
CA ALA A 35 12.50 -18.82 -13.93
C ALA A 35 13.27 -17.61 -13.43
N ASP A 36 14.57 -17.49 -13.67
CA ASP A 36 15.35 -16.29 -13.32
C ASP A 36 14.77 -15.06 -14.04
N GLU A 37 14.36 -15.22 -15.30
CA GLU A 37 13.77 -14.14 -16.11
C GLU A 37 12.33 -13.79 -15.71
N ARG A 38 11.55 -14.78 -15.25
CA ARG A 38 10.19 -14.56 -14.70
C ARG A 38 10.25 -14.05 -13.26
N LEU A 39 11.17 -14.53 -12.44
CA LEU A 39 11.40 -14.10 -11.07
C LEU A 39 11.85 -12.65 -11.04
N GLY A 40 12.76 -12.24 -11.94
CA GLY A 40 13.13 -10.83 -12.10
C GLY A 40 11.91 -9.93 -12.38
N LYS A 41 10.99 -10.37 -13.24
CA LYS A 41 9.73 -9.66 -13.52
C LYS A 41 8.78 -9.63 -12.31
N VAL A 42 8.72 -10.71 -11.54
CA VAL A 42 7.90 -10.77 -10.31
C VAL A 42 8.48 -9.83 -9.24
N PHE A 43 9.79 -9.84 -9.01
CA PHE A 43 10.44 -8.91 -8.07
C PHE A 43 10.26 -7.46 -8.50
N ALA A 44 10.38 -7.16 -9.80
CA ALA A 44 10.08 -5.84 -10.34
C ALA A 44 8.61 -5.44 -10.09
N GLY A 45 7.66 -6.35 -10.31
CA GLY A 45 6.23 -6.12 -10.03
C GLY A 45 5.96 -5.86 -8.54
N ILE A 46 6.57 -6.64 -7.65
CA ILE A 46 6.47 -6.45 -6.20
C ILE A 46 7.03 -5.09 -5.78
N ALA A 47 8.18 -4.70 -6.33
CA ALA A 47 8.78 -3.39 -6.07
C ALA A 47 7.85 -2.25 -6.50
N ILE A 48 7.29 -2.31 -7.71
CA ILE A 48 6.34 -1.30 -8.21
C ILE A 48 5.09 -1.25 -7.32
N ALA A 49 4.51 -2.41 -6.97
CA ALA A 49 3.34 -2.48 -6.10
C ALA A 49 3.62 -1.89 -4.71
N ALA A 50 4.80 -2.15 -4.14
CA ALA A 50 5.22 -1.59 -2.86
C ALA A 50 5.36 -0.07 -2.92
N VAL A 51 5.97 0.47 -3.98
CA VAL A 51 6.10 1.93 -4.18
C VAL A 51 4.73 2.58 -4.35
N LEU A 52 3.82 1.98 -5.14
CA LEU A 52 2.47 2.50 -5.32
C LEU A 52 1.68 2.50 -4.00
N CYS A 53 1.78 1.41 -3.23
CA CYS A 53 1.12 1.31 -1.92
C CYS A 53 1.65 2.39 -0.96
N ALA A 54 2.98 2.53 -0.85
CA ALA A 54 3.60 3.57 -0.04
C ALA A 54 3.23 5.00 -0.52
N GLY A 55 3.18 5.22 -1.83
CA GLY A 55 2.80 6.49 -2.44
C GLY A 55 1.34 6.87 -2.13
N CYS A 56 0.40 5.93 -2.24
CA CYS A 56 -1.01 6.16 -1.91
C CYS A 56 -1.22 6.52 -0.43
N VAL A 57 -0.52 5.83 0.48
CA VAL A 57 -0.59 6.13 1.91
C VAL A 57 0.02 7.50 2.22
N GLY A 58 1.16 7.83 1.61
CA GLY A 58 1.80 9.15 1.76
C GLY A 58 0.93 10.30 1.25
N TRP A 59 0.27 10.13 0.09
CA TRP A 59 -0.63 11.14 -0.46
C TRP A 59 -1.86 11.39 0.43
N SER A 60 -2.41 10.34 1.03
CA SER A 60 -3.54 10.46 1.97
C SER A 60 -3.17 11.29 3.20
N PHE A 61 -1.95 11.14 3.72
CA PHE A 61 -1.50 11.92 4.87
C PHE A 61 -1.27 13.41 4.52
N LEU A 62 -0.73 13.66 3.32
CA LEU A 62 -0.44 15.02 2.84
C LEU A 62 -1.73 15.82 2.57
N GLN A 63 -2.71 15.18 1.93
CA GLN A 63 -4.04 15.78 1.70
C GLN A 63 -4.76 16.09 3.01
N HIS A 64 -4.74 15.18 3.99
CA HIS A 64 -5.39 15.41 5.27
C HIS A 64 -4.80 16.61 6.02
N THR A 65 -3.48 16.81 5.93
CA THR A 65 -2.79 17.96 6.54
C THR A 65 -3.07 19.28 5.81
N LEU A 66 -3.05 19.27 4.48
CA LEU A 66 -3.34 20.45 3.66
C LEU A 66 -4.82 20.87 3.76
N ALA A 67 -5.74 19.89 3.82
CA ALA A 67 -7.16 20.15 4.00
C ALA A 67 -7.45 20.82 5.35
N LYS A 68 -6.78 20.39 6.44
CA LYS A 68 -6.91 21.01 7.75
C LYS A 68 -6.49 22.49 7.75
N GLN A 69 -5.39 22.82 7.08
CA GLN A 69 -4.91 24.20 6.94
C GLN A 69 -5.87 25.06 6.12
N LYS A 70 -6.34 24.54 4.98
CA LYS A 70 -7.33 25.23 4.14
C LYS A 70 -8.66 25.44 4.86
N GLN A 71 -9.12 24.48 5.66
CA GLN A 71 -10.36 24.62 6.43
C GLN A 71 -10.25 25.71 7.50
N GLN A 72 -9.09 25.87 8.15
CA GLN A 72 -8.87 26.95 9.13
C GLN A 72 -8.81 28.34 8.46
N GLN A 73 -8.16 28.45 7.29
CA GLN A 73 -8.15 29.69 6.51
C GLN A 73 -9.55 30.03 5.99
N GLN A 74 -10.28 29.06 5.45
CA GLN A 74 -11.66 29.27 4.98
C GLN A 74 -12.62 29.62 6.11
N GLN A 75 -12.45 29.09 7.33
CA GLN A 75 -13.24 29.51 8.48
C GLN A 75 -12.91 30.94 8.90
N GLN A 76 -11.64 31.37 8.86
CA GLN A 76 -11.28 32.76 9.10
C GLN A 76 -11.83 33.70 8.02
N GLU A 77 -11.78 33.31 6.74
CA GLU A 77 -12.34 34.09 5.64
C GLU A 77 -13.88 34.13 5.67
N GLN A 78 -14.57 33.05 6.06
CA GLN A 78 -16.03 33.05 6.26
C GLN A 78 -16.43 33.88 7.49
N GLN A 79 -15.60 33.88 8.54
CA GLN A 79 -15.82 34.70 9.72
C GLN A 79 -15.52 36.18 9.49
N TYR A 80 -14.65 36.52 8.52
CA TYR A 80 -14.45 37.89 8.04
C TYR A 80 -15.39 38.30 6.88
N GLY A 81 -16.11 37.35 6.30
CA GLY A 81 -17.00 37.52 5.13
C GLY A 81 -18.50 37.48 5.44
N THR A 82 -18.92 37.70 6.69
CA THR A 82 -20.33 38.00 6.99
C THR A 82 -20.53 39.52 6.92
N PRO A 83 -21.00 40.11 5.80
CA PRO A 83 -21.51 41.46 5.85
C PRO A 83 -22.75 41.44 6.74
N SER A 84 -22.62 42.04 7.91
CA SER A 84 -23.74 42.56 8.70
C SER A 84 -24.48 43.61 7.86
N ALA A 85 -25.24 43.17 6.86
CA ALA A 85 -26.23 43.98 6.19
C ALA A 85 -27.50 43.94 7.03
N GLN A 86 -27.61 44.90 7.95
CA GLN A 86 -28.92 45.41 8.37
C GLN A 86 -29.74 45.73 7.12
N PRO A 87 -31.04 45.38 7.14
CA PRO A 87 -32.01 46.41 6.82
C PRO A 87 -33.21 46.31 7.75
N SER A 88 -33.24 47.14 8.78
CA SER A 88 -34.49 47.51 9.43
C SER A 88 -34.44 48.98 9.84
N SER A 89 -34.15 49.84 8.86
CA SER A 89 -34.79 51.15 8.78
C SER A 89 -36.27 50.94 8.44
N ALA A 90 -37.07 50.51 9.42
CA ALA A 90 -38.46 50.91 9.50
C ALA A 90 -38.44 52.25 10.25
N SER A 91 -38.08 53.34 9.56
CA SER A 91 -39.08 54.27 9.05
C SER A 91 -40.12 54.58 10.12
N SER A 92 -39.73 55.45 11.04
CA SER A 92 -40.45 56.70 11.32
C SER A 92 -41.76 56.87 10.53
N ALA A 93 -42.85 56.36 11.08
CA ALA A 93 -44.21 56.70 10.70
C ALA A 93 -45.16 56.42 11.89
N SER A 94 -45.03 57.19 12.97
CA SER A 94 -46.07 57.32 14.00
C SER A 94 -46.34 58.80 14.28
N THR A 95 -46.77 59.51 13.23
CA THR A 95 -47.60 60.71 13.34
C THR A 95 -49.02 60.24 13.59
N SER A 96 -49.53 60.37 14.82
CA SER A 96 -50.95 60.69 15.16
C SER A 96 -51.33 60.26 16.57
N ARG A 97 -51.28 61.21 17.53
CA ARG A 97 -52.37 61.65 18.44
C ARG A 97 -51.82 62.35 19.67
#